data_AF-A0A7V0QKJ7-F1
#
_entry.id   AF-A0A7V0QKJ7-F1
#
_cell.length_a   1.000
_cell.length_b   1.000
_cell.length_c   1.000
_cell.angle_alpha   90.00
_cell.angle_beta   90.00
_cell.angle_gamma   90.00
#
_symmetry.space_group_name_H-M   'P 1'
#
loop_
_entity.id
_entity.type
_entity.pdbx_description
1 polymer ?
#
loop_
_entity_poly.entity_id
_entity_poly.type
_entity_poly.pdbx_seq_one_letter_code
_entity_poly.pdbx_strand_id
1 'polypeptide(L)'
;MSLLVDNPIVNSPFEEPTHYWAYEEEQPVLKEGRRPAGYYLKARTRGPQAALLKEEFVPLELVNTIRQRVKEWRKKGYPGV
;
A
#
# COMPACT_ATOMS: atom_id res chain seq x y z
N MET A 1 0.29 -16.47 16.49
CA MET A 1 -0.48 -15.76 15.45
C MET A 1 0.38 -15.69 14.21
N SER A 2 -0.12 -16.20 13.07
CA SER A 2 0.63 -16.23 11.82
C SER A 2 0.27 -15.03 10.95
N LEU A 3 1.24 -14.19 10.62
CA LEU A 3 1.13 -13.14 9.59
C LEU A 3 1.11 -13.73 8.16
N LEU A 4 0.73 -14.99 8.04
CA LEU A 4 0.80 -15.76 6.81
C LEU A 4 -0.55 -15.64 6.12
N VAL A 5 -0.51 -15.26 4.85
CA VAL A 5 -1.64 -15.31 3.93
C VAL A 5 -1.46 -16.53 3.03
N ASP A 6 -2.55 -17.20 2.70
CA ASP A 6 -2.52 -18.41 1.87
C ASP A 6 -1.97 -18.14 0.47
N ASN A 7 -2.24 -16.96 -0.09
CA ASN A 7 -1.70 -16.51 -1.37
C ASN A 7 -1.06 -15.11 -1.25
N PRO A 8 0.29 -15.02 -1.19
CA PRO A 8 0.98 -13.72 -1.10
C PRO A 8 1.03 -12.96 -2.43
N ILE A 9 0.87 -13.64 -3.58
CA ILE A 9 0.95 -13.03 -4.91
C ILE A 9 -0.47 -12.91 -5.48
N VAL A 10 -1.08 -11.74 -5.31
CA VAL A 10 -2.48 -11.48 -5.69
C VAL A 10 -2.65 -10.61 -6.95
N ASN A 11 -1.55 -10.21 -7.61
CA ASN A 11 -1.57 -9.34 -8.78
C ASN A 11 -0.73 -9.91 -9.93
N SER A 12 -1.13 -9.57 -11.16
CA SER A 12 -0.35 -9.85 -12.37
C SER A 12 0.93 -9.00 -12.43
N PRO A 13 2.05 -9.54 -12.95
CA PRO A 13 3.27 -8.76 -13.17
C PRO A 13 3.16 -7.80 -14.37
N PHE A 14 2.17 -7.97 -15.23
CA PHE A 14 2.01 -7.20 -16.47
C PHE A 14 0.93 -6.12 -16.38
N GLU A 15 0.02 -6.24 -15.41
CA GLU A 15 -1.12 -5.31 -15.25
C GLU A 15 -0.93 -4.39 -14.04
N GLU A 16 -1.77 -3.35 -13.94
CA GLU A 16 -1.79 -2.52 -12.74
C GLU A 16 -2.31 -3.34 -11.54
N PRO A 17 -1.70 -3.23 -10.34
CA PRO A 17 -2.21 -3.92 -9.16
C PRO A 17 -3.67 -3.56 -8.87
N THR A 18 -4.50 -4.58 -8.72
CA THR A 18 -5.93 -4.47 -8.46
C THR A 18 -6.30 -4.80 -7.03
N HIS A 19 -5.41 -5.46 -6.28
CA HIS A 19 -5.65 -5.83 -4.88
C HIS A 19 -4.40 -5.66 -4.02
N TYR A 20 -4.60 -5.55 -2.71
CA TYR A 20 -3.51 -5.63 -1.74
C TYR A 20 -3.99 -6.20 -0.40
N TRP A 21 -3.07 -6.85 0.30
CA TRP A 21 -3.30 -7.26 1.69
C TRP A 21 -3.12 -6.06 2.63
N ALA A 22 -4.14 -5.77 3.42
CA ALA A 22 -4.12 -4.85 4.56
C ALA A 22 -4.19 -5.66 5.86
N TYR A 23 -3.65 -5.13 6.95
CA TYR A 23 -3.83 -5.73 8.27
C TYR A 23 -4.81 -4.86 9.05
N GLU A 24 -6.00 -5.38 9.29
CA GLU A 24 -7.05 -4.75 10.08
C GLU A 24 -7.27 -5.64 11.31
N GLU A 25 -7.17 -5.07 12.52
CA GLU A 25 -7.32 -5.84 13.77
C GLU A 25 -6.43 -7.10 13.82
N GLU A 26 -5.19 -6.97 13.32
CA GLU A 26 -4.20 -8.06 13.26
C GLU A 26 -4.56 -9.23 12.31
N GLN A 27 -5.63 -9.10 11.53
CA GLN A 27 -6.04 -10.06 10.50
C GLN A 27 -5.72 -9.53 9.10
N PRO A 28 -5.19 -10.37 8.19
CA PRO A 28 -5.00 -9.99 6.80
C PRO A 28 -6.34 -9.91 6.07
N VAL A 29 -6.66 -8.73 5.54
CA VAL A 29 -7.86 -8.46 4.74
C VAL A 29 -7.42 -8.09 3.32
N LEU A 30 -8.00 -8.77 2.33
CA LEU A 30 -7.77 -8.42 0.93
C LEU A 30 -8.62 -7.20 0.57
N LYS A 31 -7.97 -6.11 0.17
CA LYS A 31 -8.63 -4.87 -0.26
C LYS A 31 -8.50 -4.72 -1.77
N GLU A 32 -9.55 -4.18 -2.38
CA GLU A 32 -9.56 -3.80 -3.78
C GLU A 32 -8.80 -2.48 -4.01
N GLY A 33 -8.27 -2.33 -5.21
CA GLY A 33 -7.46 -1.21 -5.65
C GLY A 33 -5.96 -1.41 -5.45
N ARG A 34 -5.21 -0.40 -5.89
CA ARG A 34 -3.76 -0.35 -5.73
C ARG A 34 -3.41 0.23 -4.36
N ARG A 35 -2.56 -0.47 -3.61
CA ARG A 35 -2.06 0.03 -2.31
C ARG A 35 -1.45 1.43 -2.44
N PRO A 36 -1.88 2.41 -1.61
CA PRO A 36 -1.24 3.72 -1.56
C PRO A 36 0.26 3.59 -1.26
N ALA A 37 1.09 4.39 -1.94
CA ALA A 37 2.49 4.54 -1.57
C ALA A 37 2.56 5.32 -0.25
N GLY A 38 3.39 4.83 0.66
CA GLY A 38 3.59 5.43 1.98
C GLY A 38 4.51 4.57 2.81
N TYR A 39 4.81 5.02 4.01
CA TYR A 39 5.60 4.29 4.99
C TYR A 39 4.94 4.39 6.36
N TYR A 40 5.24 3.42 7.23
CA TYR A 40 4.81 3.47 8.62
C TYR A 40 5.93 4.08 9.47
N LEU A 41 5.59 5.08 10.28
CA LEU A 41 6.56 5.66 11.20
C LEU A 41 6.60 4.83 12.49
N LYS A 42 7.70 4.12 12.72
CA LYS A 42 7.97 3.48 14.01
C LYS A 42 8.74 4.47 14.89
N ALA A 43 8.14 4.86 16.01
CA ALA A 43 8.82 5.68 17.00
C ALA A 43 10.10 4.98 17.47
N ARG A 44 11.25 5.64 17.30
CA ARG A 44 12.57 5.11 17.71
C ARG A 44 12.79 5.11 19.23
N THR A 45 11.88 5.70 20.00
CA THR A 45 12.02 5.81 21.46
C THR A 45 12.03 4.40 22.06
N ARG A 46 13.14 3.97 22.65
CA ARG A 46 13.18 2.73 23.45
C ARG A 46 12.63 3.06 24.85
N GLY A 47 11.36 2.80 25.08
CA GLY A 47 10.72 2.96 26.39
C GLY A 47 9.30 2.39 26.40
N PRO A 48 8.70 2.13 27.57
CA PRO A 48 7.36 1.51 27.69
C PRO A 48 6.24 2.30 26.99
N GLN A 49 6.46 3.57 26.66
CA GLN A 49 5.52 4.42 25.90
C GLN A 49 5.62 4.25 24.37
N ALA A 50 6.66 3.58 23.86
CA ALA A 50 6.84 3.34 22.43
C ALA A 50 5.81 2.36 21.85
N ALA A 51 5.32 1.42 22.69
CA ALA A 51 4.25 0.50 22.35
C ALA A 51 2.88 1.19 22.22
N LEU A 52 2.72 2.42 22.74
CA LEU A 52 1.47 3.18 22.67
C LEU A 52 1.34 4.02 21.38
N LEU A 53 2.42 4.18 20.62
CA LEU A 53 2.40 4.92 19.36
C LEU A 53 1.91 3.97 18.25
N LYS A 54 0.63 4.12 17.88
CA LYS A 54 0.04 3.46 16.71
C LYS A 54 0.96 3.65 15.49
N GLU A 55 1.17 2.58 14.72
CA GLU A 55 1.88 2.67 13.44
C GLU A 55 1.09 3.59 12.50
N GLU A 56 1.45 4.88 12.46
CA GLU A 56 0.80 5.84 11.57
C GLU A 56 1.32 5.65 10.15
N PHE A 57 0.39 5.49 9.21
CA PHE A 57 0.70 5.43 7.80
C PHE A 57 0.88 6.84 7.24
N VAL A 58 2.09 7.18 6.82
CA VAL A 58 2.40 8.45 6.15
C VAL A 58 2.37 8.23 4.63
N PRO A 59 1.41 8.82 3.90
CA PRO A 59 1.33 8.67 2.46
C PRO A 59 2.42 9.47 1.73
N LEU A 60 2.87 8.94 0.60
CA LEU A 60 3.77 9.63 -0.32
C LEU A 60 2.93 10.31 -1.42
N GLU A 61 2.44 11.51 -1.11
CA GLU A 61 1.51 12.27 -1.96
C GLU A 61 1.98 12.43 -3.41
N LEU A 62 3.24 12.82 -3.61
CA LEU A 62 3.81 13.00 -4.95
C LEU A 62 3.78 11.69 -5.75
N VAL A 63 4.15 10.57 -5.11
CA VAL A 63 4.17 9.25 -5.76
C VAL A 63 2.75 8.80 -6.13
N ASN A 64 1.80 8.98 -5.22
CA ASN A 64 0.40 8.64 -5.47
C ASN A 64 -0.19 9.51 -6.60
N THR A 65 0.16 10.80 -6.64
CA THR A 65 -0.23 11.72 -7.71
C THR A 65 0.33 11.29 -9.06
N ILE A 66 1.62 10.94 -9.14
CA ILE A 66 2.24 10.44 -10.38
C ILE A 66 1.55 9.16 -10.85
N ARG A 67 1.28 8.22 -9.95
CA ARG A 67 0.57 6.96 -10.29
C ARG A 67 -0.80 7.22 -10.90
N GLN A 68 -1.57 8.15 -10.33
CA GLN A 68 -2.87 8.54 -10.86
C GLN A 68 -2.75 9.16 -12.26
N ARG A 69 -1.79 10.05 -12.48
CA ARG A 69 -1.53 10.64 -13.82
C ARG A 69 -1.13 9.59 -14.86
N VAL A 70 -0.28 8.64 -14.48
CA VAL A 70 0.10 7.52 -15.36
C VAL A 70 -1.12 6.67 -15.72
N LYS A 71 -2.00 6.39 -14.75
CA LYS A 71 -3.25 5.67 -15.01
C LYS A 71 -4.14 6.40 -16.00
N GLU A 72 -4.30 7.72 -15.84
CA GLU A 72 -5.06 8.56 -16.78
C GLU A 72 -4.45 8.58 -18.18
N TRP A 73 -3.12 8.70 -18.26
CA TRP A 73 -2.40 8.67 -19.53
C TRP A 73 -2.56 7.33 -20.27
N ARG A 74 -2.47 6.20 -19.54
CA ARG A 74 -2.75 4.86 -20.10
C ARG A 74 -4.19 4.73 -20.61
N LYS A 75 -5.16 5.22 -19.84
CA LYS A 75 -6.59 5.23 -20.23
C LYS A 75 -6.86 6.03 -21.50
N LYS A 76 -6.05 7.06 -21.76
CA LYS A 76 -6.11 7.87 -23.00
C LYS A 76 -5.42 7.22 -24.20
N GLY A 77 -4.90 6.00 -24.06
CA GLY A 77 -4.24 5.28 -25.15
C GLY A 77 -2.81 5.76 -25.43
N TYR A 78 -2.06 6.16 -24.39
CA TYR A 78 -0.64 6.53 -24.50
C TYR A 78 -0.35 7.71 -25.44
N PRO A 79 -1.05 8.86 -25.30
CA PRO A 79 -0.81 10.00 -26.17
C PRO A 79 0.64 10.51 -26.06
N GLY A 80 1.25 10.80 -27.22
CA GLY A 80 2.61 11.34 -27.31
C GLY A 80 3.74 10.31 -27.32
N VAL A 81 3.43 9.02 -27.48
CA VAL A 81 4.37 7.93 -27.81
C VAL A 81 4.19 7.58 -29.27
#